data_AF-A0A366KLK9-F1
#
_entry.id   AF-A0A366KLK9-F1
#
_cell.length_a   1.000
_cell.length_b   1.000
_cell.length_c   1.000
_cell.angle_alpha   90.00
_cell.angle_beta   90.00
_cell.angle_gamma   90.00
#
_symmetry.space_group_name_H-M   'P 1'
#
loop_
_entity.id
_entity.type
_entity.pdbx_description
1 polymer ?
#
loop_
_entity_poly.entity_id
_entity_poly.type
_entity_poly.pdbx_seq_one_letter_code
_entity_poly.pdbx_strand_id
1 'polypeptide(L)' 'MGLLKYAILGAAAVYGFKYATKKRATDGKSLVDDFKEKAPEYLEKVKNYGERVRQDYSQTSDLY' A
#
# COMPACT_ATOMS: atom_id res chain seq x y z
N MET A 1 14.31 0.80 21.24
CA MET A 1 13.34 -0.16 20.64
C MET A 1 12.87 0.32 19.26
N GLY A 2 13.78 0.40 18.29
CA GLY A 2 13.48 0.96 16.95
C GLY A 2 13.85 0.02 15.81
N LEU A 3 15.05 -0.54 15.83
CA LEU A 3 15.50 -1.40 14.73
C LEU A 3 14.65 -2.66 14.52
N LEU A 4 14.19 -3.32 15.60
CA LEU A 4 13.41 -4.55 15.46
C LEU A 4 12.08 -4.34 14.73
N LYS A 5 11.35 -3.25 15.02
CA LYS A 5 10.10 -2.94 14.31
C LYS A 5 10.34 -2.64 12.83
N TYR A 6 11.42 -1.93 12.49
CA TYR A 6 11.77 -1.64 11.10
C TYR A 6 12.27 -2.90 10.37
N ALA A 7 12.98 -3.79 11.06
CA ALA A 7 13.39 -5.09 10.52
C ALA A 7 12.18 -5.98 10.22
N ILE A 8 11.19 -6.03 11.12
CA ILE A 8 9.95 -6.78 10.89
C ILE A 8 9.15 -6.19 9.71
N LEU A 9 9.01 -4.85 9.64
CA LEU A 9 8.38 -4.16 8.51
C LEU A 9 9.11 -4.44 7.18
N GLY A 10 10.45 -4.37 7.19
CA GLY A 10 11.27 -4.68 6.02
C GLY A 10 11.11 -6.14 5.58
N ALA A 11 11.14 -7.07 6.53
CA ALA A 11 10.93 -8.50 6.26
C ALA A 11 9.55 -8.77 5.66
N ALA A 12 8.49 -8.18 6.24
CA ALA A 12 7.12 -8.32 5.73
C ALA A 12 6.97 -7.73 4.33
N ALA A 13 7.57 -6.57 4.04
CA ALA A 13 7.56 -5.96 2.71
C ALA A 13 8.26 -6.86 1.67
N VAL A 14 9.44 -7.41 1.99
CA VAL A 14 10.18 -8.29 1.08
C VAL A 14 9.44 -9.61 0.85
N TYR A 15 8.91 -10.22 1.90
CA TYR A 15 8.15 -11.48 1.78
C TYR A 15 6.83 -11.27 1.02
N GLY A 16 6.14 -10.18 1.33
CA GLY A 16 4.92 -9.77 0.65
C GLY A 16 5.18 -9.51 -0.84
N PHE A 17 6.25 -8.79 -1.17
CA PHE A 17 6.64 -8.54 -2.55
C PHE A 17 7.01 -9.83 -3.29
N LYS A 18 7.81 -10.72 -2.66
CA LYS A 18 8.17 -12.02 -3.24
C LYS A 18 6.94 -12.89 -3.51
N TYR A 19 5.95 -12.87 -2.62
CA TYR A 19 4.71 -13.62 -2.81
C TYR A 19 3.81 -12.97 -3.88
N ALA A 20 3.72 -11.64 -3.87
CA ALA A 20 2.90 -10.90 -4.82
C ALA A 20 3.47 -10.97 -6.26
N THR A 21 4.80 -11.01 -6.41
CA THR A 21 5.48 -11.20 -7.70
C THR A 21 5.60 -12.67 -8.12
N LYS A 22 5.21 -13.61 -7.25
CA LYS A 22 5.19 -15.02 -7.62
C LYS A 22 4.12 -15.25 -8.66
N LYS A 23 4.53 -15.72 -9.82
CA LYS A 23 3.64 -16.09 -10.92
C LYS A 23 2.76 -17.27 -10.49
N ARG A 24 1.45 -17.16 -10.72
CA ARG A 24 0.50 -18.25 -10.46
C ARG A 24 0.59 -19.29 -11.58
N ALA A 25 0.51 -20.56 -11.22
CA ALA A 25 0.57 -21.66 -12.19
C ALA A 25 -0.66 -21.74 -13.11
N THR A 26 -1.77 -21.08 -12.74
CA THR A 26 -3.03 -21.09 -13.50
C THR A 26 -2.98 -20.19 -14.74
N ASP A 27 -2.44 -18.98 -14.61
CA ASP A 27 -2.48 -17.95 -15.67
C ASP A 27 -1.11 -17.34 -16.01
N GLY A 28 -0.04 -17.75 -15.31
CA GLY A 28 1.30 -17.18 -15.49
C GLY A 28 1.46 -15.71 -15.05
N LYS A 29 0.37 -15.04 -14.67
CA LYS A 29 0.34 -13.69 -14.10
C LYS A 29 0.62 -13.69 -12.59
N SER A 30 1.26 -12.63 -12.10
CA SER A 30 1.51 -12.40 -10.67
C SER A 30 0.42 -11.51 -10.07
N LEU A 31 0.26 -11.54 -8.74
CA LEU A 31 -0.65 -10.60 -8.05
C LEU A 31 -0.22 -9.13 -8.28
N VAL A 32 1.07 -8.87 -8.46
CA VAL A 32 1.58 -7.55 -8.84
C VAL A 32 1.12 -7.13 -10.23
N ASP A 33 1.02 -8.05 -11.20
CA ASP A 33 0.56 -7.72 -12.55
C ASP A 33 -0.93 -7.33 -12.53
N ASP A 34 -1.75 -8.10 -11.81
CA ASP A 34 -3.17 -7.75 -11.58
C ASP A 34 -3.31 -6.41 -10.84
N PHE A 35 -2.46 -6.17 -9.84
CA PHE A 35 -2.45 -4.93 -9.10
C PHE A 35 -2.00 -3.77 -9.97
N LYS A 36 -1.09 -3.97 -10.93
CA LYS A 36 -0.63 -2.97 -11.88
C LYS A 36 -1.70 -2.64 -12.92
N GLU A 37 -2.46 -3.62 -13.38
CA GLU A 37 -3.63 -3.40 -14.25
C GLU A 37 -4.72 -2.59 -13.54
N LYS A 38 -4.93 -2.82 -12.24
CA LYS A 38 -5.90 -2.08 -11.42
C LYS A 38 -5.32 -0.87 -10.66
N ALA A 39 -4.00 -0.66 -10.75
CA ALA A 39 -3.27 0.36 -10.01
C ALA A 39 -3.82 1.77 -10.17
N PRO A 40 -4.22 2.25 -11.37
CA PRO A 40 -4.76 3.61 -11.48
C PRO A 40 -5.99 3.82 -10.61
N GLU A 41 -6.90 2.83 -10.52
CA GLU A 41 -8.11 2.93 -9.69
C GLU A 41 -7.78 2.92 -8.18
N TYR A 42 -6.81 2.10 -7.77
CA TYR A 42 -6.36 2.07 -6.37
C TYR A 42 -5.58 3.32 -5.98
N LEU A 43 -4.75 3.87 -6.87
CA LEU A 43 -4.03 5.13 -6.66
C LEU A 43 -4.99 6.28 -6.45
N GLU A 44 -6.04 6.37 -7.27
CA GLU A 44 -7.05 7.42 -7.15
C GLU A 44 -7.83 7.32 -5.84
N LYS A 45 -8.22 6.10 -5.43
CA LYS A 45 -8.86 5.86 -4.12
C LYS A 45 -7.96 6.23 -2.94
N VAL A 46 -6.68 5.85 -2.99
CA VAL A 46 -5.70 6.19 -1.94
C VAL A 46 -5.46 7.70 -1.87
N LYS A 47 -5.34 8.36 -3.02
CA LYS A 47 -5.19 9.82 -3.09
C LYS A 47 -6.41 10.52 -2.47
N ASN A 48 -7.62 10.14 -2.88
CA ASN A 48 -8.86 10.70 -2.34
C ASN A 48 -9.00 10.46 -0.83
N TYR A 49 -8.58 9.29 -0.34
CA TYR A 49 -8.59 8.99 1.09
C TYR A 49 -7.57 9.84 1.85
N GLY A 50 -6.36 10.00 1.32
CA GLY A 50 -5.33 10.87 1.90
C GLY A 50 -5.74 12.33 1.92
N GLU A 51 -6.42 12.81 0.88
CA GLU A 51 -6.98 14.16 0.82
C GLU A 51 -8.07 14.37 1.88
N ARG A 52 -8.98 13.40 2.09
CA ARG A 52 -9.97 13.47 3.18
C ARG A 52 -9.32 13.48 4.56
N VAL A 53 -8.41 12.55 4.83
CA VAL A 53 -7.70 12.49 6.11
C VAL A 53 -6.95 13.80 6.37
N ARG A 54 -6.32 14.38 5.35
CA ARG A 54 -5.66 15.68 5.46
C ARG A 54 -6.64 16.81 5.71
N GLN A 55 -7.79 16.84 5.03
CA GLN A 55 -8.85 17.83 5.24
C GLN A 55 -9.45 17.74 6.65
N ASP A 56 -9.71 16.53 7.16
CA ASP A 56 -10.22 16.31 8.52
C ASP A 56 -9.20 16.75 9.57
N TYR A 57 -7.91 16.44 9.35
CA TYR A 57 -6.83 16.93 10.21
C TYR A 57 -6.70 18.45 10.19
N SER A 58 -6.74 19.07 9.01
CA SER A 58 -6.66 20.53 8.87
C SER A 58 -7.85 21.25 9.50
N GLN A 59 -9.08 20.74 9.32
CA GLN A 59 -10.27 21.29 9.98
C GLN A 59 -10.19 21.18 11.50
N THR A 60 -9.65 20.08 12.02
CA THR A 60 -9.50 19.89 13.47
C THR A 60 -8.39 20.79 14.04
N SER A 61 -7.33 21.07 13.27
CA SER A 61 -6.23 21.94 13.70
C SER A 61 -6.53 23.43 13.58
N ASP A 62 -7.41 23.86 12.67
CA ASP A 62 -7.87 25.26 12.58
C ASP A 62 -8.86 25.64 13.71
N LEU A 63 -9.39 24.64 14.43
CA LEU A 63 -10.30 24.82 15.57
C LEU A 63 -9.61 24.89 16.95
N TYR A 64 -8.28 24.80 17.01
CA TYR A 64 -7.49 24.84 18.26
C TYR A 64 -6.34 25.85 18.23
#